data_AF-A0A968VGE9-F1
#
_entry.id   AF-A0A968VGE9-F1
#
_cell.length_a   1.000
_cell.length_b   1.000
_cell.length_c   1.000
_cell.angle_alpha   90.00
_cell.angle_beta   90.00
_cell.angle_gamma   90.00
#
_symmetry.space_group_name_H-M   'P 1'
#
loop_
_entity.id
_entity.type
_entity.pdbx_description
1 polymer ?
#
loop_
_entity_poly.entity_id
_entity_poly.type
_entity_poly.pdbx_seq_one_letter_code
_entity_poly.pdbx_strand_id
1 'polypeptide(L)'
;MSLTVEEIRAAIEALVAAGENPTQVKVRAKLGRGSYATINKVLREWRQEKNSEPSAVGLANQYSKSMDANELLSLYAGGERNFSEIDLSEVFLVEAILPAIDLSSADLRGANLTKINLRAANLKGANLRNANLQGADLSGADLTEAFLQNADLTSAYLKGARLTMVKLEGAKLQSADLTGAYLQQAQLPNVDLSNTSLVGVLFNQANLRGVNLSGANLSGADLSQAQMHQAILVRANLSNTKLYYTSLGKANLFRANLSKADLTATQLQEANLDEADLSNVVLNTSNFSNSSLQRSKLTNAIAINNNGITLNNANLSGTDLSGAKLPRANFKQANLAETNFSGVSMIEAEFTQANISGAKLNGANLQKANLTQATIMDADLTGADLSGANCDRTNFLGSNLQDVNFTGVTNKASALFPDDL
;
A
#
# COMPACT_ATOMS: atom_id res chain seq x y z
N MET A 1 5.26 -26.21 -39.74
CA MET A 1 6.63 -25.81 -40.09
C MET A 1 6.88 -24.43 -39.54
N SER A 2 7.95 -24.24 -38.77
CA SER A 2 8.42 -22.90 -38.40
C SER A 2 8.86 -22.18 -39.67
N LEU A 3 8.40 -20.94 -39.85
CA LEU A 3 8.91 -20.07 -40.91
C LEU A 3 10.38 -19.72 -40.64
N THR A 4 11.19 -19.61 -41.68
CA THR A 4 12.53 -19.02 -41.56
C THR A 4 12.45 -17.49 -41.54
N VAL A 5 13.48 -16.83 -41.00
CA VAL A 5 13.59 -15.36 -41.01
C VAL A 5 13.58 -14.84 -42.45
N GLU A 6 14.21 -15.58 -43.36
CA GLU A 6 14.31 -15.29 -44.78
C GLU A 6 12.95 -15.38 -45.50
N GLU A 7 12.14 -16.40 -45.20
CA GLU A 7 10.77 -16.49 -45.74
C GLU A 7 9.93 -15.27 -45.33
N ILE A 8 10.04 -14.88 -44.06
CA ILE A 8 9.31 -13.72 -43.53
C ILE A 8 9.82 -12.42 -44.16
N ARG A 9 11.14 -12.23 -44.25
CA ARG A 9 11.74 -11.05 -44.88
C ARG A 9 11.34 -10.94 -46.36
N ALA A 10 11.35 -12.03 -47.10
CA ALA A 10 10.92 -12.04 -48.49
C ALA A 10 9.45 -11.62 -48.64
N ALA A 11 8.56 -12.09 -47.76
CA ALA A 11 7.16 -11.68 -47.75
C ALA A 11 6.96 -10.20 -47.40
N ILE A 12 7.75 -9.68 -46.44
CA ILE A 12 7.80 -8.25 -46.08
C ILE A 12 8.21 -7.41 -47.29
N GLU A 13 9.34 -7.73 -47.91
CA GLU A 13 9.86 -7.01 -49.08
C GLU A 13 8.87 -7.05 -50.25
N ALA A 14 8.21 -8.19 -50.47
CA ALA A 14 7.21 -8.33 -51.50
C ALA A 14 5.93 -7.49 -51.22
N LEU A 15 5.59 -7.23 -49.96
CA LEU A 15 4.46 -6.35 -49.60
C LEU A 15 4.84 -4.88 -49.81
N VAL A 16 6.04 -4.49 -49.37
CA VAL A 16 6.56 -3.14 -49.57
C VAL A 16 6.69 -2.81 -51.06
N ALA A 17 7.18 -3.76 -51.87
CA ALA A 17 7.26 -3.61 -53.32
C ALA A 17 5.89 -3.45 -53.99
N ALA A 18 4.82 -3.98 -53.37
CA ALA A 18 3.44 -3.80 -53.81
C ALA A 18 2.80 -2.49 -53.30
N GLY A 19 3.57 -1.62 -52.61
CA GLY A 19 3.06 -0.41 -51.98
C GLY A 19 2.21 -0.68 -50.75
N GLU A 20 2.23 -1.90 -50.22
CA GLU A 20 1.47 -2.28 -49.04
C GLU A 20 2.31 -2.11 -47.78
N ASN A 21 1.67 -1.67 -46.69
CA ASN A 21 2.29 -1.75 -45.37
C ASN A 21 2.48 -3.22 -44.98
N PRO A 22 3.72 -3.69 -44.75
CA PRO A 22 3.97 -5.06 -44.35
C PRO A 22 3.57 -5.25 -42.88
N THR A 23 2.26 -5.30 -42.61
CA THR A 23 1.77 -5.69 -41.30
C THR A 23 1.98 -7.18 -41.11
N GLN A 24 2.01 -7.59 -39.85
CA GLN A 24 2.23 -8.98 -39.46
C GLN A 24 1.18 -9.89 -40.11
N VAL A 25 -0.03 -9.37 -40.27
CA VAL A 25 -1.22 -9.99 -40.90
C VAL A 25 -1.00 -10.18 -42.37
N LYS A 26 -0.58 -9.14 -43.08
CA LYS A 26 -0.33 -9.22 -44.51
C LYS A 26 0.83 -10.16 -44.81
N VAL A 27 1.87 -10.12 -43.98
CA VAL A 27 3.00 -11.04 -44.09
C VAL A 27 2.54 -12.48 -43.85
N ARG A 28 1.75 -12.72 -42.80
CA ARG A 28 1.18 -14.06 -42.52
C ARG A 28 0.22 -14.53 -43.61
N ALA A 29 -0.65 -13.66 -44.11
CA ALA A 29 -1.58 -13.96 -45.20
C ALA A 29 -0.83 -14.34 -46.48
N LYS A 30 0.27 -13.65 -46.76
CA LYS A 30 1.15 -13.93 -47.90
C LYS A 30 1.92 -15.24 -47.75
N LEU A 31 2.28 -15.59 -46.51
CA LEU A 31 2.98 -16.85 -46.19
C LEU A 31 2.04 -18.04 -46.01
N GLY A 32 0.74 -17.80 -45.77
CA GLY A 32 -0.27 -18.83 -45.47
C GLY A 32 -0.04 -19.59 -44.14
N ARG A 33 1.01 -19.24 -43.39
CA ARG A 33 1.44 -19.89 -42.14
C ARG A 33 2.32 -18.93 -41.34
N GLY A 34 2.71 -19.32 -40.12
CA GLY A 34 3.62 -18.54 -39.28
C GLY A 34 3.00 -18.03 -37.99
N SER A 35 3.83 -17.94 -36.95
CA SER A 35 3.43 -17.26 -35.72
C SER A 35 3.56 -15.74 -35.91
N TYR A 36 2.58 -14.98 -35.44
CA TYR A 36 2.65 -13.53 -35.42
C TYR A 36 3.91 -13.07 -34.68
N ALA A 37 4.23 -13.60 -33.50
CA ALA A 37 5.45 -13.27 -32.76
C ALA A 37 6.76 -13.38 -33.61
N THR A 38 6.91 -14.45 -34.40
CA THR A 38 8.07 -14.61 -35.29
C THR A 38 8.07 -13.54 -36.38
N ILE A 39 6.90 -13.29 -36.98
CA ILE A 39 6.73 -12.27 -38.01
C ILE A 39 7.00 -10.86 -37.45
N ASN A 40 6.61 -10.59 -36.21
CA ASN A 40 6.78 -9.31 -35.51
C ASN A 40 8.23 -9.02 -35.26
N LYS A 41 8.94 -10.03 -34.77
CA LYS A 41 10.38 -9.94 -34.54
C LYS A 41 11.11 -9.57 -35.83
N VAL A 42 10.85 -10.30 -36.92
CA VAL A 42 11.50 -10.03 -38.21
C VAL A 42 11.06 -8.68 -38.79
N LEU A 43 9.80 -8.29 -38.63
CA LEU A 43 9.32 -6.95 -39.02
C LEU A 43 10.02 -5.83 -38.26
N ARG A 44 10.27 -6.01 -36.95
CA ARG A 44 11.01 -5.04 -36.12
C ARG A 44 12.47 -4.95 -36.55
N GLU A 45 13.14 -6.08 -36.72
CA GLU A 45 14.53 -6.13 -37.20
C GLU A 45 14.64 -5.47 -38.58
N TRP A 46 13.74 -5.82 -39.50
CA TRP A 46 13.65 -5.19 -40.82
C TRP A 46 13.42 -3.68 -40.75
N ARG A 47 12.54 -3.19 -39.86
CA ARG A 47 12.31 -1.75 -39.64
C ARG A 47 13.54 -1.05 -39.06
N GLN A 48 14.23 -1.67 -38.09
CA GLN A 48 15.44 -1.10 -37.49
C GLN A 48 16.57 -0.96 -38.51
N GLU A 49 16.77 -1.98 -39.35
CA GLU A 49 17.73 -1.92 -40.45
C GLU A 49 17.37 -0.79 -41.44
N LYS A 50 16.10 -0.68 -41.84
CA LYS A 50 15.65 0.39 -42.75
C LYS A 50 15.75 1.79 -42.14
N ASN A 51 15.59 1.93 -40.82
CA ASN A 51 15.83 3.20 -40.13
C ASN A 51 17.31 3.60 -40.07
N SER A 52 18.22 2.64 -40.20
CA SER A 52 19.67 2.90 -40.22
C SER A 52 20.23 3.24 -41.61
N GLU A 53 19.42 3.14 -42.68
CA GLU A 53 19.79 3.53 -44.04
C GLU A 53 19.61 5.05 -44.26
N PRO A 54 20.68 5.83 -44.58
CA PRO A 54 20.61 7.29 -44.74
C PRO A 54 19.64 7.79 -45.82
N SER A 55 19.27 6.93 -46.78
CA SER A 55 18.34 7.23 -47.88
C SER A 55 16.88 6.85 -47.60
N ALA A 56 16.58 6.15 -46.50
CA ALA A 56 15.28 5.53 -46.23
C ALA A 56 14.40 6.30 -45.23
N VAL A 57 14.83 7.49 -44.82
CA VAL A 57 14.18 8.36 -43.79
C VAL A 57 12.70 8.68 -44.12
N GLY A 58 12.24 8.47 -45.37
CA GLY A 58 10.82 8.59 -45.75
C GLY A 58 10.00 7.28 -45.77
N LEU A 59 10.62 6.12 -46.02
CA LEU A 59 9.91 4.83 -46.18
C LEU A 59 9.48 4.23 -44.84
N ALA A 60 10.30 4.39 -43.80
CA ALA A 60 9.94 3.89 -42.47
C ALA A 60 8.76 4.64 -41.84
N ASN A 61 8.66 5.96 -42.05
CA ASN A 61 7.50 6.76 -41.64
C ASN A 61 6.22 6.44 -42.44
N GLN A 62 6.34 5.89 -43.66
CA GLN A 62 5.21 5.46 -44.48
C GLN A 62 4.59 4.13 -44.00
N TYR A 63 5.37 3.28 -43.33
CA TYR A 63 4.97 1.94 -42.89
C TYR A 63 4.98 1.75 -41.36
N SER A 64 5.23 2.83 -40.62
CA SER A 64 5.12 2.94 -39.16
C SER A 64 3.66 3.08 -38.67
N LYS A 65 2.67 2.59 -39.39
CA LYS A 65 1.30 2.65 -38.87
C LYS A 65 1.08 1.57 -37.83
N SER A 66 0.82 2.04 -36.61
CA SER A 66 0.05 1.36 -35.58
C SER A 66 -1.06 0.52 -36.22
N MET A 67 -1.31 -0.67 -35.68
CA MET A 67 -2.49 -1.43 -36.07
C MET A 67 -3.73 -0.58 -35.77
N ASP A 68 -4.65 -0.48 -36.72
CA ASP A 68 -5.89 0.24 -36.47
C ASP A 68 -6.90 -0.64 -35.71
N ALA A 69 -7.88 0.01 -35.07
CA ALA A 69 -8.87 -0.69 -34.25
C ALA A 69 -9.70 -1.70 -35.05
N ASN A 70 -10.05 -1.39 -36.30
CA ASN A 70 -10.89 -2.27 -37.13
C ASN A 70 -10.11 -3.51 -37.56
N GLU A 71 -8.84 -3.36 -37.91
CA GLU A 71 -7.93 -4.48 -38.21
C GLU A 71 -7.84 -5.41 -36.99
N LEU A 72 -7.58 -4.87 -35.79
CA LEU A 72 -7.53 -5.66 -34.56
C LEU A 72 -8.85 -6.41 -34.31
N LEU A 73 -9.98 -5.71 -34.36
CA LEU A 73 -11.30 -6.28 -34.09
C LEU A 73 -11.65 -7.39 -35.08
N SER A 74 -11.33 -7.19 -36.37
CA SER A 74 -11.57 -8.20 -37.41
C SER A 74 -10.75 -9.47 -37.17
N LEU A 75 -9.47 -9.32 -36.78
CA LEU A 75 -8.60 -10.47 -36.49
C LEU A 75 -9.04 -11.21 -35.23
N TYR A 76 -9.41 -10.45 -34.20
CA TYR A 76 -9.93 -11.03 -32.97
C TYR A 76 -11.23 -11.80 -33.22
N ALA A 77 -12.14 -11.26 -34.04
CA ALA A 77 -13.34 -11.96 -34.48
C ALA A 77 -13.02 -13.23 -35.30
N GLY A 78 -11.94 -13.21 -36.07
CA GLY A 78 -11.39 -14.37 -36.79
C GLY A 78 -10.71 -15.43 -35.91
N GLY A 79 -10.70 -15.24 -34.59
CA GLY A 79 -10.13 -16.19 -33.62
C GLY A 79 -8.67 -15.91 -33.25
N GLU A 80 -8.05 -14.86 -33.81
CA GLU A 80 -6.71 -14.46 -33.38
C GLU A 80 -6.76 -13.92 -31.95
N ARG A 81 -5.76 -14.27 -31.14
CA ARG A 81 -5.66 -13.83 -29.74
C ARG A 81 -4.29 -13.25 -29.43
N ASN A 82 -3.27 -13.55 -30.24
CA ASN A 82 -1.93 -13.03 -30.04
C ASN A 82 -1.73 -11.71 -30.79
N PHE A 83 -1.75 -10.63 -30.02
CA PHE A 83 -1.39 -9.27 -30.39
C PHE A 83 -0.23 -8.78 -29.53
N SER A 84 0.64 -9.68 -29.08
CA SER A 84 1.83 -9.32 -28.31
C SER A 84 2.71 -8.39 -29.12
N GLU A 85 3.40 -7.47 -28.46
CA GLU A 85 4.46 -6.64 -29.03
C GLU A 85 4.00 -5.67 -30.14
N ILE A 86 2.70 -5.54 -30.37
CA ILE A 86 2.16 -4.69 -31.41
C ILE A 86 2.11 -3.23 -31.00
N ASP A 87 2.14 -2.33 -31.97
CA ASP A 87 1.90 -0.91 -31.76
C ASP A 87 0.41 -0.60 -31.95
N LEU A 88 -0.24 -0.29 -30.83
CA LEU A 88 -1.63 0.17 -30.69
C LEU A 88 -1.66 1.51 -29.94
N SER A 89 -0.59 2.30 -30.05
CA SER A 89 -0.57 3.63 -29.47
C SER A 89 -1.72 4.47 -30.03
N GLU A 90 -2.39 5.21 -29.14
CA GLU A 90 -3.54 6.08 -29.42
C GLU A 90 -4.75 5.36 -30.05
N VAL A 91 -4.81 4.02 -30.00
CA VAL A 91 -5.94 3.27 -30.55
C VAL A 91 -7.24 3.59 -29.82
N PHE A 92 -8.37 3.57 -30.54
CA PHE A 92 -9.71 3.76 -29.99
C PHE A 92 -10.44 2.41 -29.94
N LEU A 93 -10.56 1.82 -28.75
CA LEU A 93 -11.23 0.54 -28.50
C LEU A 93 -12.28 0.65 -27.38
N VAL A 94 -12.98 1.79 -27.33
CA VAL A 94 -14.03 2.07 -26.35
C VAL A 94 -15.09 0.98 -26.39
N GLU A 95 -15.43 0.43 -25.22
CA GLU A 95 -16.45 -0.63 -25.03
C GLU A 95 -16.20 -1.93 -25.83
N ALA A 96 -15.00 -2.11 -26.42
CA ALA A 96 -14.67 -3.34 -27.13
C ALA A 96 -14.61 -4.55 -26.18
N ILE A 97 -14.95 -5.74 -26.71
CA ILE A 97 -14.99 -6.98 -25.93
C ILE A 97 -13.85 -7.89 -26.38
N LEU A 98 -12.74 -7.88 -25.64
CA LEU A 98 -11.50 -8.57 -25.95
C LEU A 98 -10.99 -9.44 -24.77
N PRO A 99 -11.83 -10.29 -24.13
CA PRO A 99 -11.39 -11.13 -23.03
C PRO A 99 -10.29 -12.10 -23.48
N ALA A 100 -9.35 -12.39 -22.58
CA ALA A 100 -8.23 -13.30 -22.82
C ALA A 100 -7.37 -12.97 -24.07
N ILE A 101 -7.41 -11.73 -24.56
CA ILE A 101 -6.47 -11.25 -25.58
C ILE A 101 -5.05 -11.21 -25.00
N ASP A 102 -4.06 -11.58 -25.82
CA ASP A 102 -2.66 -11.40 -25.48
C ASP A 102 -2.15 -10.10 -26.12
N LEU A 103 -1.94 -9.09 -25.27
CA LEU A 103 -1.36 -7.78 -25.55
C LEU A 103 -0.03 -7.62 -24.80
N SER A 104 0.65 -8.72 -24.47
CA SER A 104 1.91 -8.66 -23.74
C SER A 104 2.94 -7.84 -24.51
N SER A 105 3.62 -6.93 -23.81
CA SER A 105 4.59 -5.98 -24.39
C SER A 105 4.06 -5.10 -25.54
N ALA A 106 2.74 -5.00 -25.72
CA ALA A 106 2.15 -4.09 -26.70
C ALA A 106 2.34 -2.63 -26.28
N ASP A 107 2.45 -1.73 -27.25
CA ASP A 107 2.40 -0.30 -27.03
C ASP A 107 0.95 0.18 -27.10
N LEU A 108 0.40 0.62 -25.98
CA LEU A 108 -0.96 1.13 -25.82
C LEU A 108 -0.93 2.57 -25.26
N ARG A 109 0.18 3.28 -25.46
CA ARG A 109 0.33 4.67 -24.99
C ARG A 109 -0.78 5.54 -25.52
N GLY A 110 -1.46 6.27 -24.65
CA GLY A 110 -2.55 7.18 -25.03
C GLY A 110 -3.80 6.49 -25.60
N ALA A 111 -3.87 5.16 -25.60
CA ALA A 111 -5.03 4.45 -26.11
C ALA A 111 -6.30 4.81 -25.32
N ASN A 112 -7.43 4.94 -26.03
CA ASN A 112 -8.73 5.07 -25.42
C ASN A 112 -9.39 3.69 -25.30
N LEU A 113 -9.31 3.15 -24.10
CA LEU A 113 -9.78 1.83 -23.69
C LEU A 113 -10.95 1.96 -22.69
N THR A 114 -11.69 3.08 -22.75
CA THR A 114 -12.81 3.35 -21.85
C THR A 114 -13.81 2.19 -21.89
N LYS A 115 -14.16 1.62 -20.73
CA LYS A 115 -15.09 0.49 -20.55
C LYS A 115 -14.79 -0.75 -21.41
N ILE A 116 -13.55 -0.91 -21.87
CA ILE A 116 -13.15 -2.12 -22.59
C ILE A 116 -13.28 -3.35 -21.68
N ASN A 117 -13.66 -4.49 -22.25
CA ASN A 117 -13.56 -5.78 -21.54
C ASN A 117 -12.25 -6.47 -21.92
N LEU A 118 -11.30 -6.45 -20.99
CA LEU A 118 -10.00 -7.13 -21.05
C LEU A 118 -9.90 -8.19 -19.94
N ARG A 119 -11.03 -8.81 -19.57
CA ARG A 119 -11.05 -9.84 -18.53
C ARG A 119 -10.09 -10.97 -18.86
N ALA A 120 -9.22 -11.33 -17.91
CA ALA A 120 -8.17 -12.34 -18.09
C ALA A 120 -7.21 -12.10 -19.27
N ALA A 121 -7.11 -10.86 -19.78
CA ALA A 121 -6.13 -10.52 -20.81
C ALA A 121 -4.69 -10.63 -20.29
N ASN A 122 -3.75 -10.94 -21.18
CA ASN A 122 -2.32 -10.85 -20.89
C ASN A 122 -1.81 -9.47 -21.33
N LEU A 123 -1.49 -8.60 -20.39
CA LEU A 123 -0.92 -7.26 -20.57
C LEU A 123 0.48 -7.17 -19.95
N LYS A 124 1.15 -8.32 -19.75
CA LYS A 124 2.46 -8.36 -19.12
C LYS A 124 3.45 -7.47 -19.87
N GLY A 125 4.08 -6.54 -19.17
CA GLY A 125 5.05 -5.60 -19.74
C GLY A 125 4.47 -4.58 -20.74
N ALA A 126 3.15 -4.53 -20.94
CA ALA A 126 2.52 -3.60 -21.87
C ALA A 126 2.74 -2.14 -21.45
N ASN A 127 2.81 -1.25 -22.44
CA ASN A 127 3.00 0.18 -22.23
C ASN A 127 1.66 0.92 -22.34
N LEU A 128 1.01 1.16 -21.21
CA LEU A 128 -0.30 1.81 -21.08
C LEU A 128 -0.17 3.27 -20.57
N ARG A 129 0.99 3.91 -20.72
CA ARG A 129 1.19 5.28 -20.24
C ARG A 129 0.18 6.23 -20.87
N ASN A 130 -0.44 7.07 -20.05
CA ASN A 130 -1.48 8.02 -20.44
C ASN A 130 -2.72 7.38 -21.11
N ALA A 131 -2.91 6.06 -21.04
CA ALA A 131 -4.11 5.41 -21.58
C ALA A 131 -5.34 5.76 -20.73
N ASN A 132 -6.50 5.86 -21.37
CA ASN A 132 -7.78 5.99 -20.69
C ASN A 132 -8.44 4.62 -20.55
N LEU A 133 -8.47 4.09 -19.33
CA LEU A 133 -9.05 2.80 -18.92
C LEU A 133 -10.27 3.01 -18.01
N GLN A 134 -10.90 4.18 -18.04
CA GLN A 134 -12.04 4.48 -17.16
C GLN A 134 -13.12 3.41 -17.33
N GLY A 135 -13.53 2.77 -16.22
CA GLY A 135 -14.54 1.73 -16.22
C GLY A 135 -14.17 0.43 -16.95
N ALA A 136 -12.92 0.23 -17.36
CA ALA A 136 -12.48 -1.00 -18.02
C ALA A 136 -12.62 -2.23 -17.10
N ASP A 137 -13.00 -3.38 -17.65
CA ASP A 137 -12.95 -4.66 -16.95
C ASP A 137 -11.61 -5.35 -17.21
N LEU A 138 -10.72 -5.28 -16.23
CA LEU A 138 -9.41 -5.93 -16.17
C LEU A 138 -9.41 -7.09 -15.15
N SER A 139 -10.57 -7.61 -14.78
CA SER A 139 -10.67 -8.65 -13.75
C SER A 139 -9.87 -9.89 -14.14
N GLY A 140 -8.96 -10.31 -13.26
CA GLY A 140 -8.04 -11.42 -13.49
C GLY A 140 -7.01 -11.22 -14.62
N ALA A 141 -6.88 -10.02 -15.19
CA ALA A 141 -5.87 -9.73 -16.20
C ALA A 141 -4.45 -9.77 -15.60
N ASP A 142 -3.46 -10.08 -16.44
CA ASP A 142 -2.05 -10.05 -16.06
C ASP A 142 -1.38 -8.77 -16.53
N LEU A 143 -1.20 -7.80 -15.64
CA LEU A 143 -0.48 -6.54 -15.84
C LEU A 143 0.91 -6.56 -15.15
N THR A 144 1.48 -7.74 -14.92
CA THR A 144 2.81 -7.87 -14.32
C THR A 144 3.82 -7.04 -15.11
N GLU A 145 4.61 -6.21 -14.42
CA GLU A 145 5.62 -5.32 -15.02
C GLU A 145 5.08 -4.27 -16.04
N ALA A 146 3.75 -4.08 -16.13
CA ALA A 146 3.17 -3.09 -17.05
C ALA A 146 3.46 -1.64 -16.62
N PHE A 147 3.43 -0.74 -17.61
CA PHE A 147 3.67 0.69 -17.43
C PHE A 147 2.35 1.47 -17.52
N LEU A 148 1.80 1.90 -16.40
CA LEU A 148 0.53 2.64 -16.31
C LEU A 148 0.72 4.08 -15.80
N GLN A 149 1.90 4.67 -15.98
CA GLN A 149 2.13 6.04 -15.52
C GLN A 149 1.12 7.00 -16.18
N ASN A 150 0.49 7.84 -15.35
CA ASN A 150 -0.56 8.79 -15.75
C ASN A 150 -1.79 8.17 -16.44
N ALA A 151 -1.98 6.85 -16.39
CA ALA A 151 -3.19 6.23 -16.92
C ALA A 151 -4.41 6.57 -16.06
N ASP A 152 -5.59 6.65 -16.69
CA ASP A 152 -6.85 6.84 -15.98
C ASP A 152 -7.59 5.50 -15.81
N LEU A 153 -7.53 4.92 -14.61
CA LEU A 153 -8.27 3.71 -14.23
C LEU A 153 -9.45 4.01 -13.30
N THR A 154 -9.98 5.24 -13.33
CA THR A 154 -11.12 5.63 -12.51
C THR A 154 -12.27 4.63 -12.71
N SER A 155 -12.80 4.08 -11.62
CA SER A 155 -13.89 3.08 -11.63
C SER A 155 -13.60 1.79 -12.43
N ALA A 156 -12.34 1.47 -12.74
CA ALA A 156 -12.00 0.21 -13.41
C ALA A 156 -12.19 -1.00 -12.47
N TYR A 157 -12.47 -2.17 -13.05
CA TYR A 157 -12.59 -3.44 -12.34
C TYR A 157 -11.28 -4.23 -12.46
N LEU A 158 -10.56 -4.40 -11.35
CA LEU A 158 -9.25 -5.04 -11.27
C LEU A 158 -9.25 -6.23 -10.31
N LYS A 159 -10.43 -6.77 -10.01
CA LYS A 159 -10.59 -7.88 -9.06
C LYS A 159 -9.70 -9.06 -9.44
N GLY A 160 -8.82 -9.48 -8.53
CA GLY A 160 -7.87 -10.57 -8.75
C GLY A 160 -6.84 -10.36 -9.86
N ALA A 161 -6.69 -9.14 -10.38
CA ALA A 161 -5.69 -8.84 -11.41
C ALA A 161 -4.26 -8.97 -10.86
N ARG A 162 -3.33 -9.40 -11.71
CA ARG A 162 -1.90 -9.48 -11.39
C ARG A 162 -1.23 -8.17 -11.76
N LEU A 163 -0.70 -7.45 -10.78
CA LEU A 163 -0.11 -6.12 -10.90
C LEU A 163 1.28 -6.09 -10.24
N THR A 164 1.93 -7.25 -10.13
CA THR A 164 3.25 -7.37 -9.51
C THR A 164 4.26 -6.53 -10.29
N MET A 165 5.06 -5.72 -9.58
CA MET A 165 6.04 -4.78 -10.17
C MET A 165 5.47 -3.75 -11.17
N VAL A 166 4.15 -3.52 -11.18
CA VAL A 166 3.52 -2.51 -12.03
C VAL A 166 4.01 -1.10 -11.68
N LYS A 167 4.06 -0.20 -12.67
CA LYS A 167 4.41 1.22 -12.45
C LYS A 167 3.19 2.10 -12.64
N LEU A 168 2.68 2.68 -11.56
CA LEU A 168 1.42 3.45 -11.51
C LEU A 168 1.62 4.92 -11.10
N GLU A 169 2.85 5.44 -11.09
CA GLU A 169 3.11 6.84 -10.77
C GLU A 169 2.22 7.80 -11.58
N GLY A 170 1.47 8.66 -10.88
CA GLY A 170 0.52 9.61 -11.48
C GLY A 170 -0.79 9.00 -12.00
N ALA A 171 -0.98 7.68 -11.91
CA ALA A 171 -2.22 7.04 -12.33
C ALA A 171 -3.39 7.44 -11.44
N LYS A 172 -4.59 7.47 -12.02
CA LYS A 172 -5.86 7.71 -11.31
C LYS A 172 -6.57 6.39 -11.10
N LEU A 173 -6.88 6.03 -9.85
CA LEU A 173 -7.56 4.78 -9.50
C LEU A 173 -8.77 5.03 -8.61
N GLN A 174 -9.28 6.26 -8.52
CA GLN A 174 -10.40 6.59 -7.65
C GLN A 174 -11.58 5.67 -7.92
N SER A 175 -12.16 5.12 -6.85
CA SER A 175 -13.30 4.18 -6.90
C SER A 175 -13.08 2.90 -7.73
N ALA A 176 -11.84 2.54 -8.08
CA ALA A 176 -11.54 1.26 -8.71
C ALA A 176 -11.71 0.09 -7.72
N ASP A 177 -12.08 -1.09 -8.25
CA ASP A 177 -12.17 -2.32 -7.46
C ASP A 177 -10.91 -3.18 -7.65
N LEU A 178 -10.00 -3.14 -6.69
CA LEU A 178 -8.77 -3.93 -6.65
C LEU A 178 -8.87 -5.12 -5.67
N THR A 179 -10.10 -5.56 -5.35
CA THR A 179 -10.32 -6.65 -4.39
C THR A 179 -9.51 -7.88 -4.77
N GLY A 180 -8.65 -8.35 -3.85
CA GLY A 180 -7.79 -9.52 -4.04
C GLY A 180 -6.73 -9.38 -5.14
N ALA A 181 -6.43 -8.17 -5.61
CA ALA A 181 -5.39 -7.95 -6.61
C ALA A 181 -3.97 -8.15 -6.04
N TYR A 182 -3.02 -8.46 -6.91
CA TYR A 182 -1.63 -8.79 -6.56
C TYR A 182 -0.71 -7.61 -6.91
N LEU A 183 -0.42 -6.71 -5.96
CA LEU A 183 0.42 -5.52 -6.14
C LEU A 183 1.78 -5.62 -5.45
N GLN A 184 2.32 -6.83 -5.28
CA GLN A 184 3.63 -6.99 -4.66
C GLN A 184 4.71 -6.22 -5.44
N GLN A 185 5.55 -5.47 -4.72
CA GLN A 185 6.63 -4.66 -5.29
C GLN A 185 6.17 -3.59 -6.31
N ALA A 186 4.88 -3.29 -6.37
CA ALA A 186 4.34 -2.24 -7.24
C ALA A 186 4.90 -0.85 -6.87
N GLN A 187 5.00 0.02 -7.87
CA GLN A 187 5.47 1.40 -7.71
C GLN A 187 4.28 2.36 -7.83
N LEU A 188 3.78 2.85 -6.70
CA LEU A 188 2.63 3.76 -6.59
C LEU A 188 2.92 5.03 -5.75
N PRO A 189 4.07 5.70 -5.89
CA PRO A 189 4.33 6.91 -5.12
C PRO A 189 3.30 8.00 -5.49
N ASN A 190 2.73 8.64 -4.47
CA ASN A 190 1.78 9.76 -4.61
C ASN A 190 0.52 9.45 -5.43
N VAL A 191 0.16 8.18 -5.60
CA VAL A 191 -1.05 7.78 -6.33
C VAL A 191 -2.29 8.05 -5.46
N ASP A 192 -3.39 8.45 -6.10
CA ASP A 192 -4.68 8.61 -5.44
C ASP A 192 -5.52 7.34 -5.56
N LEU A 193 -5.58 6.60 -4.45
CA LEU A 193 -6.39 5.41 -4.19
C LEU A 193 -7.54 5.71 -3.22
N SER A 194 -7.96 6.97 -3.09
CA SER A 194 -9.06 7.33 -2.19
C SER A 194 -10.37 6.63 -2.60
N ASN A 195 -11.12 6.20 -1.58
CA ASN A 195 -12.40 5.49 -1.73
C ASN A 195 -12.35 4.22 -2.60
N THR A 196 -11.18 3.57 -2.73
CA THR A 196 -11.03 2.31 -3.46
C THR A 196 -11.36 1.08 -2.60
N SER A 197 -11.78 -0.01 -3.26
CA SER A 197 -11.85 -1.33 -2.62
C SER A 197 -10.51 -2.04 -2.79
N LEU A 198 -9.82 -2.26 -1.67
CA LEU A 198 -8.51 -2.90 -1.56
C LEU A 198 -8.59 -4.12 -0.62
N VAL A 199 -9.77 -4.71 -0.48
CA VAL A 199 -10.01 -5.84 0.43
C VAL A 199 -9.12 -7.02 0.02
N GLY A 200 -8.31 -7.51 0.96
CA GLY A 200 -7.41 -8.65 0.73
C GLY A 200 -6.33 -8.43 -0.33
N VAL A 201 -6.06 -7.19 -0.73
CA VAL A 201 -5.01 -6.88 -1.71
C VAL A 201 -3.61 -7.22 -1.16
N LEU A 202 -2.70 -7.63 -2.03
CA LEU A 202 -1.33 -7.96 -1.66
C LEU A 202 -0.36 -6.84 -2.08
N PHE A 203 -0.02 -5.94 -1.15
CA PHE A 203 0.94 -4.84 -1.33
C PHE A 203 2.34 -5.12 -0.76
N ASN A 204 2.67 -6.38 -0.50
CA ASN A 204 3.95 -6.76 0.09
C ASN A 204 5.13 -6.12 -0.66
N GLN A 205 5.99 -5.41 0.08
CA GLN A 205 7.16 -4.69 -0.44
C GLN A 205 6.85 -3.61 -1.50
N ALA A 206 5.60 -3.15 -1.62
CA ALA A 206 5.24 -2.08 -2.55
C ALA A 206 5.76 -0.72 -2.08
N ASN A 207 6.03 0.17 -3.05
CA ASN A 207 6.33 1.57 -2.79
C ASN A 207 5.03 2.39 -2.87
N LEU A 208 4.54 2.80 -1.71
CA LEU A 208 3.30 3.52 -1.46
C LEU A 208 3.59 4.90 -0.82
N ARG A 209 4.79 5.46 -1.02
CA ARG A 209 5.18 6.73 -0.40
C ARG A 209 4.22 7.85 -0.83
N GLY A 210 3.66 8.58 0.14
CA GLY A 210 2.75 9.69 -0.12
C GLY A 210 1.42 9.31 -0.77
N VAL A 211 1.07 8.01 -0.83
CA VAL A 211 -0.18 7.55 -1.42
C VAL A 211 -1.39 8.13 -0.67
N ASN A 212 -2.45 8.49 -1.39
CA ASN A 212 -3.72 8.85 -0.78
C ASN A 212 -4.66 7.63 -0.75
N LEU A 213 -4.92 7.12 0.45
CA LEU A 213 -5.82 6.02 0.76
C LEU A 213 -7.01 6.49 1.61
N SER A 214 -7.34 7.78 1.59
CA SER A 214 -8.44 8.33 2.38
C SER A 214 -9.76 7.61 2.07
N GLY A 215 -10.44 7.11 3.11
CA GLY A 215 -11.68 6.36 3.00
C GLY A 215 -11.59 5.00 2.28
N ALA A 216 -10.40 4.55 1.89
CA ALA A 216 -10.23 3.27 1.20
C ALA A 216 -10.47 2.09 2.15
N ASN A 217 -10.94 0.97 1.60
CA ASN A 217 -11.15 -0.27 2.34
C ASN A 217 -10.02 -1.26 2.09
N LEU A 218 -9.05 -1.33 3.00
CA LEU A 218 -7.92 -2.26 2.97
C LEU A 218 -8.11 -3.47 3.91
N SER A 219 -9.33 -3.79 4.33
CA SER A 219 -9.54 -4.87 5.31
C SER A 219 -8.91 -6.19 4.86
N GLY A 220 -8.09 -6.80 5.72
CA GLY A 220 -7.38 -8.05 5.42
C GLY A 220 -6.25 -7.93 4.39
N ALA A 221 -5.87 -6.72 3.96
CA ALA A 221 -4.75 -6.53 3.04
C ALA A 221 -3.41 -6.93 3.67
N ASP A 222 -2.49 -7.36 2.82
CA ASP A 222 -1.10 -7.64 3.19
C ASP A 222 -0.21 -6.48 2.75
N LEU A 223 0.18 -5.64 3.69
CA LEU A 223 1.02 -4.44 3.49
C LEU A 223 2.43 -4.69 4.02
N SER A 224 2.81 -5.93 4.27
CA SER A 224 4.08 -6.23 4.92
C SER A 224 5.28 -5.67 4.15
N GLN A 225 6.21 -5.06 4.90
CA GLN A 225 7.40 -4.40 4.35
C GLN A 225 7.09 -3.30 3.32
N ALA A 226 5.86 -2.80 3.23
CA ALA A 226 5.53 -1.72 2.31
C ALA A 226 6.14 -0.39 2.79
N GLN A 227 6.47 0.46 1.82
CA GLN A 227 6.99 1.81 2.07
C GLN A 227 5.84 2.81 1.99
N MET A 228 5.32 3.26 3.13
CA MET A 228 4.14 4.15 3.23
C MET A 228 4.46 5.47 3.95
N HIS A 229 5.72 5.92 3.91
CA HIS A 229 6.11 7.20 4.50
C HIS A 229 5.25 8.33 3.92
N GLN A 230 4.71 9.20 4.78
CA GLN A 230 3.81 10.30 4.42
C GLN A 230 2.49 9.88 3.74
N ALA A 231 2.07 8.62 3.82
CA ALA A 231 0.79 8.19 3.28
C ALA A 231 -0.40 8.88 3.99
N ILE A 232 -1.48 9.12 3.27
CA ILE A 232 -2.73 9.69 3.79
C ILE A 232 -3.76 8.57 3.89
N LEU A 233 -4.14 8.19 5.11
CA LEU A 233 -5.00 7.07 5.45
C LEU A 233 -6.23 7.53 6.26
N VAL A 234 -6.63 8.80 6.10
CA VAL A 234 -7.72 9.40 6.87
C VAL A 234 -9.00 8.59 6.66
N ARG A 235 -9.58 8.11 7.77
CA ARG A 235 -10.80 7.27 7.78
C ARG A 235 -10.70 5.98 6.94
N ALA A 236 -9.49 5.51 6.64
CA ALA A 236 -9.30 4.25 5.93
C ALA A 236 -9.63 3.06 6.85
N ASN A 237 -10.10 1.96 6.26
CA ASN A 237 -10.30 0.70 6.98
C ASN A 237 -9.11 -0.23 6.74
N LEU A 238 -8.26 -0.39 7.76
CA LEU A 238 -7.13 -1.31 7.84
C LEU A 238 -7.39 -2.46 8.83
N SER A 239 -8.65 -2.80 9.11
CA SER A 239 -8.93 -3.88 10.05
C SER A 239 -8.36 -5.21 9.54
N ASN A 240 -7.75 -5.99 10.45
CA ASN A 240 -7.12 -7.28 10.15
C ASN A 240 -5.99 -7.21 9.09
N THR A 241 -5.40 -6.03 8.84
CA THR A 241 -4.26 -5.94 7.91
C THR A 241 -2.98 -6.48 8.52
N LYS A 242 -2.09 -6.99 7.67
CA LYS A 242 -0.71 -7.28 8.04
C LYS A 242 0.16 -6.08 7.72
N LEU A 243 0.74 -5.47 8.75
CA LEU A 243 1.62 -4.30 8.63
C LEU A 243 3.04 -4.60 9.12
N TYR A 244 3.42 -5.87 9.28
CA TYR A 244 4.73 -6.19 9.85
C TYR A 244 5.90 -5.61 9.02
N TYR A 245 6.82 -4.91 9.69
CA TYR A 245 7.93 -4.13 9.10
C TYR A 245 7.52 -3.02 8.12
N THR A 246 6.29 -2.50 8.18
CA THR A 246 5.84 -1.40 7.32
C THR A 246 6.42 -0.06 7.79
N SER A 247 6.76 0.82 6.85
CA SER A 247 7.14 2.21 7.15
C SER A 247 5.95 3.14 6.99
N LEU A 248 5.42 3.65 8.10
CA LEU A 248 4.30 4.61 8.19
C LEU A 248 4.74 5.94 8.84
N GLY A 249 6.04 6.23 8.88
CA GLY A 249 6.53 7.48 9.46
C GLY A 249 5.87 8.70 8.80
N LYS A 250 5.45 9.69 9.60
CA LYS A 250 4.73 10.90 9.14
C LYS A 250 3.42 10.65 8.39
N ALA A 251 2.88 9.43 8.42
CA ALA A 251 1.60 9.13 7.79
C ALA A 251 0.45 9.74 8.60
N ASN A 252 -0.65 10.06 7.91
CA ASN A 252 -1.87 10.56 8.52
C ASN A 252 -2.94 9.46 8.56
N LEU A 253 -3.12 8.84 9.71
CA LEU A 253 -4.12 7.80 10.02
C LEU A 253 -5.29 8.34 10.85
N PHE A 254 -5.58 9.65 10.79
CA PHE A 254 -6.67 10.25 11.54
C PHE A 254 -7.99 9.49 11.32
N ARG A 255 -8.60 9.02 12.41
CA ARG A 255 -9.83 8.21 12.41
C ARG A 255 -9.77 6.93 11.58
N ALA A 256 -8.59 6.40 11.29
CA ALA A 256 -8.46 5.12 10.61
C ALA A 256 -8.85 3.96 11.54
N ASN A 257 -9.37 2.88 10.96
CA ASN A 257 -9.65 1.64 11.70
C ASN A 257 -8.52 0.64 11.45
N LEU A 258 -7.66 0.41 12.43
CA LEU A 258 -6.59 -0.60 12.45
C LEU A 258 -6.93 -1.78 13.38
N SER A 259 -8.19 -1.95 13.79
CA SER A 259 -8.54 -3.01 14.74
C SER A 259 -8.08 -4.39 14.27
N LYS A 260 -7.49 -5.17 15.18
CA LYS A 260 -6.91 -6.50 14.92
C LYS A 260 -5.78 -6.55 13.88
N ALA A 261 -5.23 -5.41 13.48
CA ALA A 261 -4.06 -5.40 12.60
C ALA A 261 -2.80 -5.90 13.34
N ASP A 262 -1.87 -6.47 12.59
CA ASP A 262 -0.53 -6.82 13.07
C ASP A 262 0.45 -5.71 12.70
N LEU A 263 0.83 -4.89 13.68
CA LEU A 263 1.80 -3.80 13.55
C LEU A 263 3.20 -4.20 14.04
N THR A 264 3.54 -5.48 14.11
CA THR A 264 4.87 -5.93 14.51
C THR A 264 5.99 -5.22 13.75
N ALA A 265 6.91 -4.58 14.47
CA ALA A 265 8.05 -3.83 13.93
C ALA A 265 7.67 -2.68 12.95
N THR A 266 6.42 -2.20 13.01
CA THR A 266 5.96 -1.06 12.19
C THR A 266 6.59 0.24 12.68
N GLN A 267 7.03 1.07 11.74
CA GLN A 267 7.64 2.37 12.00
C GLN A 267 6.58 3.47 11.84
N LEU A 268 6.14 4.08 12.94
CA LEU A 268 5.04 5.06 13.03
C LEU A 268 5.52 6.40 13.62
N GLN A 269 6.81 6.71 13.50
CA GLN A 269 7.37 7.95 14.05
C GLN A 269 6.69 9.15 13.42
N GLU A 270 6.33 10.14 14.25
CA GLU A 270 5.67 11.38 13.82
C GLU A 270 4.33 11.15 13.07
N ALA A 271 3.74 9.95 13.12
CA ALA A 271 2.46 9.68 12.50
C ALA A 271 1.31 10.32 13.29
N ASN A 272 0.22 10.68 12.60
CA ASN A 272 -1.02 11.09 13.23
C ASN A 272 -1.99 9.91 13.28
N LEU A 273 -2.28 9.40 14.47
CA LEU A 273 -3.27 8.36 14.76
C LEU A 273 -4.39 8.87 15.67
N ASP A 274 -4.63 10.18 15.69
CA ASP A 274 -5.68 10.75 16.52
C ASP A 274 -7.04 10.14 16.15
N GLU A 275 -7.80 9.78 17.19
CA GLU A 275 -9.12 9.13 17.09
C GLU A 275 -9.13 7.81 16.29
N ALA A 276 -7.97 7.20 16.04
CA ALA A 276 -7.88 5.91 15.35
C ALA A 276 -8.34 4.76 16.27
N ASP A 277 -8.89 3.71 15.66
CA ASP A 277 -9.22 2.47 16.34
C ASP A 277 -8.07 1.46 16.15
N LEU A 278 -7.30 1.19 17.20
CA LEU A 278 -6.27 0.18 17.27
C LEU A 278 -6.66 -0.90 18.30
N SER A 279 -7.94 -1.21 18.47
CA SER A 279 -8.36 -2.24 19.41
C SER A 279 -7.86 -3.63 18.98
N ASN A 280 -7.32 -4.40 19.92
CA ASN A 280 -6.82 -5.77 19.72
C ASN A 280 -5.66 -5.89 18.71
N VAL A 281 -4.86 -4.84 18.52
CA VAL A 281 -3.67 -4.89 17.66
C VAL A 281 -2.50 -5.64 18.29
N VAL A 282 -1.62 -6.15 17.44
CA VAL A 282 -0.29 -6.66 17.84
C VAL A 282 0.76 -5.57 17.59
N LEU A 283 1.55 -5.21 18.61
CA LEU A 283 2.47 -4.06 18.57
C LEU A 283 3.95 -4.42 18.74
N ASN A 284 4.30 -5.71 18.76
CA ASN A 284 5.66 -6.20 19.00
C ASN A 284 6.77 -5.34 18.34
N THR A 285 7.65 -4.68 19.11
CA THR A 285 8.76 -3.84 18.58
C THR A 285 8.32 -2.66 17.67
N SER A 286 7.06 -2.25 17.71
CA SER A 286 6.60 -1.08 16.95
C SER A 286 7.15 0.22 17.53
N ASN A 287 7.30 1.24 16.68
CA ASN A 287 7.87 2.53 17.06
C ASN A 287 6.93 3.69 16.75
N PHE A 288 6.36 4.28 17.78
CA PHE A 288 5.45 5.42 17.79
C PHE A 288 6.11 6.72 18.25
N SER A 289 7.45 6.84 18.22
CA SER A 289 8.15 8.02 18.74
C SER A 289 7.60 9.32 18.13
N ASN A 290 7.31 10.31 18.97
CA ASN A 290 6.78 11.63 18.55
C ASN A 290 5.45 11.58 17.76
N SER A 291 4.73 10.45 17.78
CA SER A 291 3.42 10.34 17.12
C SER A 291 2.30 10.95 17.97
N SER A 292 1.18 11.24 17.34
CA SER A 292 -0.05 11.63 18.03
C SER A 292 -1.05 10.47 17.99
N LEU A 293 -1.64 10.13 19.12
CA LEU A 293 -2.62 9.06 19.32
C LEU A 293 -3.81 9.58 20.15
N GLN A 294 -4.06 10.89 20.14
CA GLN A 294 -5.07 11.51 21.02
C GLN A 294 -6.43 10.86 20.83
N ARG A 295 -7.08 10.49 21.94
CA ARG A 295 -8.42 9.88 21.93
C ARG A 295 -8.55 8.64 21.05
N SER A 296 -7.43 7.98 20.71
CA SER A 296 -7.44 6.70 20.01
C SER A 296 -7.81 5.55 20.95
N LYS A 297 -8.13 4.40 20.39
CA LYS A 297 -8.42 3.18 21.13
C LYS A 297 -7.29 2.18 20.94
N LEU A 298 -6.63 1.79 22.02
CA LEU A 298 -5.65 0.69 22.08
C LEU A 298 -6.13 -0.41 23.05
N THR A 299 -7.44 -0.54 23.24
CA THR A 299 -8.02 -1.54 24.14
C THR A 299 -7.55 -2.94 23.77
N ASN A 300 -7.08 -3.71 24.75
CA ASN A 300 -6.55 -5.06 24.55
C ASN A 300 -5.41 -5.15 23.51
N ALA A 301 -4.68 -4.05 23.25
CA ALA A 301 -3.47 -4.13 22.44
C ALA A 301 -2.42 -5.02 23.12
N ILE A 302 -1.64 -5.75 22.34
CA ILE A 302 -0.72 -6.77 22.86
C ILE A 302 0.69 -6.58 22.29
N ALA A 303 1.68 -6.54 23.17
CA ALA A 303 3.10 -6.72 22.87
C ALA A 303 3.64 -7.88 23.73
N ILE A 304 3.92 -9.04 23.10
CA ILE A 304 4.33 -10.28 23.79
C ILE A 304 5.86 -10.39 23.89
N ASN A 305 6.61 -9.62 23.11
CA ASN A 305 8.06 -9.77 23.06
C ASN A 305 8.79 -9.02 24.20
N ASN A 306 10.04 -9.45 24.45
CA ASN A 306 10.87 -8.91 25.52
C ASN A 306 11.46 -7.52 25.24
N ASN A 307 11.20 -6.94 24.07
CA ASN A 307 11.83 -5.70 23.61
C ASN A 307 10.95 -4.46 23.85
N GLY A 308 9.72 -4.66 24.33
CA GLY A 308 8.76 -3.58 24.53
C GLY A 308 8.35 -2.88 23.23
N ILE A 309 7.68 -1.74 23.38
CA ILE A 309 7.31 -0.85 22.28
C ILE A 309 7.78 0.56 22.58
N THR A 310 8.05 1.35 21.54
CA THR A 310 8.61 2.70 21.69
C THR A 310 7.54 3.75 21.51
N LEU A 311 7.29 4.56 22.53
CA LEU A 311 6.27 5.63 22.58
C LEU A 311 6.85 6.94 23.16
N ASN A 312 8.17 7.13 23.14
CA ASN A 312 8.78 8.33 23.71
C ASN A 312 8.32 9.59 22.97
N ASN A 313 8.06 10.66 23.73
CA ASN A 313 7.51 11.94 23.25
C ASN A 313 6.14 11.83 22.53
N ALA A 314 5.49 10.67 22.54
CA ALA A 314 4.20 10.51 21.88
C ALA A 314 3.09 11.21 22.69
N ASN A 315 2.05 11.64 21.99
CA ASN A 315 0.88 12.26 22.60
C ASN A 315 -0.31 11.30 22.61
N LEU A 316 -0.57 10.69 23.76
CA LEU A 316 -1.63 9.73 24.03
C LEU A 316 -2.75 10.32 24.91
N SER A 317 -2.91 11.64 24.93
CA SER A 317 -3.92 12.28 25.77
C SER A 317 -5.34 11.78 25.44
N GLY A 318 -6.07 11.34 26.47
CA GLY A 318 -7.41 10.77 26.34
C GLY A 318 -7.48 9.41 25.61
N THR A 319 -6.36 8.76 25.31
CA THR A 319 -6.32 7.43 24.69
C THR A 319 -6.92 6.36 25.62
N ASP A 320 -7.59 5.36 25.06
CA ASP A 320 -8.07 4.19 25.81
C ASP A 320 -7.12 2.99 25.66
N LEU A 321 -6.32 2.71 26.69
CA LEU A 321 -5.39 1.58 26.80
C LEU A 321 -5.93 0.45 27.69
N SER A 322 -7.22 0.45 28.02
CA SER A 322 -7.78 -0.52 28.97
C SER A 322 -7.53 -1.97 28.52
N GLY A 323 -7.09 -2.80 29.48
CA GLY A 323 -6.76 -4.21 29.26
C GLY A 323 -5.54 -4.48 28.36
N ALA A 324 -4.82 -3.44 27.89
CA ALA A 324 -3.65 -3.65 27.05
C ALA A 324 -2.50 -4.32 27.82
N LYS A 325 -1.68 -5.10 27.11
CA LYS A 325 -0.51 -5.81 27.65
C LYS A 325 0.75 -5.29 26.95
N LEU A 326 1.42 -4.34 27.59
CA LEU A 326 2.54 -3.58 27.04
C LEU A 326 3.75 -3.62 28.00
N PRO A 327 4.31 -4.81 28.31
CA PRO A 327 5.50 -4.90 29.14
C PRO A 327 6.65 -4.12 28.51
N ARG A 328 7.46 -3.44 29.34
CA ARG A 328 8.65 -2.68 28.90
C ARG A 328 8.37 -1.59 27.87
N ALA A 329 7.13 -1.13 27.76
CA ALA A 329 6.81 -0.01 26.89
C ALA A 329 7.54 1.26 27.35
N ASN A 330 8.10 2.00 26.39
CA ASN A 330 8.86 3.20 26.62
C ASN A 330 8.02 4.44 26.36
N PHE A 331 7.51 5.06 27.42
CA PHE A 331 6.73 6.29 27.44
C PHE A 331 7.53 7.51 27.91
N LYS A 332 8.86 7.51 27.80
CA LYS A 332 9.68 8.65 28.24
C LYS A 332 9.19 9.96 27.60
N GLN A 333 8.95 10.97 28.41
CA GLN A 333 8.47 12.30 27.99
C GLN A 333 7.14 12.28 27.21
N ALA A 334 6.38 11.17 27.26
CA ALA A 334 5.08 11.07 26.60
C ALA A 334 4.02 11.89 27.35
N ASN A 335 3.04 12.40 26.61
CA ASN A 335 1.83 12.97 27.19
C ASN A 335 0.72 11.91 27.23
N LEU A 336 0.38 11.45 28.42
CA LEU A 336 -0.61 10.43 28.77
C LEU A 336 -1.73 11.01 29.66
N ALA A 337 -1.96 12.34 29.56
CA ALA A 337 -3.00 12.99 30.35
C ALA A 337 -4.38 12.41 30.02
N GLU A 338 -5.20 12.16 31.04
CA GLU A 338 -6.56 11.63 30.90
C GLU A 338 -6.65 10.25 30.19
N THR A 339 -5.52 9.56 30.02
CA THR A 339 -5.50 8.23 29.40
C THR A 339 -6.17 7.20 30.30
N ASN A 340 -6.92 6.26 29.71
CA ASN A 340 -7.50 5.13 30.43
C ASN A 340 -6.55 3.93 30.42
N PHE A 341 -5.93 3.65 31.56
CA PHE A 341 -5.06 2.50 31.84
C PHE A 341 -5.75 1.40 32.66
N SER A 342 -7.08 1.41 32.80
CA SER A 342 -7.78 0.44 33.65
C SER A 342 -7.41 -1.01 33.29
N GLY A 343 -6.91 -1.77 34.27
CA GLY A 343 -6.50 -3.16 34.11
C GLY A 343 -5.35 -3.41 33.13
N VAL A 344 -4.58 -2.38 32.75
CA VAL A 344 -3.42 -2.53 31.86
C VAL A 344 -2.30 -3.31 32.56
N SER A 345 -1.48 -4.03 31.79
CA SER A 345 -0.23 -4.62 32.27
C SER A 345 0.95 -3.96 31.56
N MET A 346 1.76 -3.21 32.31
CA MET A 346 2.94 -2.47 31.83
C MET A 346 4.14 -2.71 32.76
N ILE A 347 4.37 -3.98 33.07
CA ILE A 347 5.51 -4.43 33.89
C ILE A 347 6.81 -3.92 33.26
N GLU A 348 7.71 -3.35 34.08
CA GLU A 348 9.00 -2.80 33.66
C GLU A 348 8.90 -1.66 32.62
N ALA A 349 7.75 -0.98 32.51
CA ALA A 349 7.60 0.15 31.60
C ALA A 349 8.32 1.41 32.07
N GLU A 350 8.74 2.24 31.12
CA GLU A 350 9.50 3.48 31.35
C GLU A 350 8.60 4.70 31.17
N PHE A 351 8.42 5.50 32.22
CA PHE A 351 7.61 6.73 32.24
C PHE A 351 8.44 7.96 32.62
N THR A 352 9.76 7.93 32.46
CA THR A 352 10.60 9.04 32.89
C THR A 352 10.13 10.36 32.26
N GLN A 353 9.83 11.37 33.10
CA GLN A 353 9.29 12.68 32.68
C GLN A 353 7.96 12.62 31.90
N ALA A 354 7.20 11.54 31.99
CA ALA A 354 5.90 11.44 31.35
C ALA A 354 4.84 12.24 32.13
N ASN A 355 3.86 12.78 31.40
CA ASN A 355 2.66 13.39 32.00
C ASN A 355 1.52 12.39 31.99
N ILE A 356 1.08 11.93 33.16
CA ILE A 356 0.01 10.94 33.38
C ILE A 356 -1.13 11.59 34.21
N SER A 357 -1.24 12.92 34.19
CA SER A 357 -2.20 13.64 35.02
C SER A 357 -3.64 13.33 34.63
N GLY A 358 -4.54 13.16 35.61
CA GLY A 358 -5.96 12.85 35.39
C GLY A 358 -6.22 11.45 34.81
N ALA A 359 -5.20 10.60 34.69
CA ALA A 359 -5.35 9.27 34.09
C ALA A 359 -6.11 8.30 35.00
N LYS A 360 -6.77 7.31 34.41
CA LYS A 360 -7.45 6.21 35.13
C LYS A 360 -6.55 4.99 35.16
N LEU A 361 -6.02 4.63 36.31
CA LEU A 361 -5.06 3.54 36.52
C LEU A 361 -5.63 2.44 37.44
N ASN A 362 -6.96 2.35 37.56
CA ASN A 362 -7.62 1.37 38.42
C ASN A 362 -7.16 -0.06 38.10
N GLY A 363 -6.57 -0.74 39.09
CA GLY A 363 -6.04 -2.09 38.92
C GLY A 363 -4.91 -2.24 37.89
N ALA A 364 -4.25 -1.16 37.50
CA ALA A 364 -3.11 -1.21 36.58
C ALA A 364 -1.93 -1.95 37.21
N ASN A 365 -1.28 -2.82 36.45
CA ASN A 365 -0.04 -3.48 36.84
C ASN A 365 1.17 -2.71 36.30
N LEU A 366 1.85 -1.99 37.19
CA LEU A 366 3.04 -1.17 36.95
C LEU A 366 4.25 -1.72 37.71
N GLN A 367 4.31 -3.03 37.96
CA GLN A 367 5.42 -3.64 38.67
C GLN A 367 6.76 -3.27 38.02
N LYS A 368 7.71 -2.82 38.84
CA LYS A 368 9.06 -2.39 38.43
C LYS A 368 9.08 -1.29 37.37
N ALA A 369 7.99 -0.54 37.20
CA ALA A 369 7.98 0.59 36.29
C ALA A 369 8.93 1.69 36.77
N ASN A 370 9.50 2.44 35.83
CA ASN A 370 10.34 3.60 36.12
C ASN A 370 9.52 4.89 35.96
N LEU A 371 9.07 5.46 37.07
CA LEU A 371 8.24 6.67 37.15
C LEU A 371 9.06 7.94 37.44
N THR A 372 10.38 7.89 37.29
CA THR A 372 11.28 9.01 37.63
C THR A 372 10.81 10.33 36.99
N GLN A 373 10.55 11.36 37.80
CA GLN A 373 10.08 12.68 37.35
C GLN A 373 8.74 12.65 36.56
N ALA A 374 7.98 11.56 36.63
CA ALA A 374 6.64 11.51 36.04
C ALA A 374 5.67 12.38 36.85
N THR A 375 4.73 13.02 36.16
CA THR A 375 3.62 13.74 36.79
C THR A 375 2.38 12.86 36.72
N ILE A 376 1.85 12.46 37.87
CA ILE A 376 0.69 11.58 38.00
C ILE A 376 -0.30 12.28 38.93
N MET A 377 -0.57 13.56 38.67
CA MET A 377 -1.47 14.39 39.50
C MET A 377 -2.93 14.08 39.19
N ASP A 378 -3.81 14.19 40.18
CA ASP A 378 -5.26 14.03 40.04
C ASP A 378 -5.70 12.72 39.36
N ALA A 379 -4.85 11.70 39.40
CA ALA A 379 -5.07 10.41 38.76
C ALA A 379 -5.75 9.43 39.73
N ASP A 380 -6.50 8.47 39.19
CA ASP A 380 -7.10 7.41 40.00
C ASP A 380 -6.26 6.14 39.91
N LEU A 381 -5.48 5.83 40.95
CA LEU A 381 -4.64 4.64 41.03
C LEU A 381 -5.27 3.53 41.87
N THR A 382 -6.58 3.58 42.16
CA THR A 382 -7.21 2.62 43.09
C THR A 382 -6.85 1.17 42.73
N GLY A 383 -6.23 0.45 43.67
CA GLY A 383 -5.83 -0.95 43.50
C GLY A 383 -4.69 -1.21 42.50
N ALA A 384 -3.98 -0.17 42.05
CA ALA A 384 -2.82 -0.33 41.15
C ALA A 384 -1.65 -1.02 41.86
N ASP A 385 -0.87 -1.80 41.11
CA ASP A 385 0.33 -2.47 41.61
C ASP A 385 1.60 -1.75 41.14
N LEU A 386 2.25 -1.03 42.05
CA LEU A 386 3.52 -0.34 41.81
C LEU A 386 4.70 -1.10 42.45
N SER A 387 4.54 -2.37 42.80
CA SER A 387 5.61 -3.06 43.53
C SER A 387 6.94 -3.09 42.75
N GLY A 388 8.02 -2.74 43.43
CA GLY A 388 9.36 -2.60 42.86
C GLY A 388 9.55 -1.37 41.94
N ALA A 389 8.56 -0.50 41.77
CA ALA A 389 8.69 0.68 40.92
C ALA A 389 9.71 1.70 41.47
N ASN A 390 10.30 2.50 40.59
CA ASN A 390 11.12 3.66 40.95
C ASN A 390 10.29 4.93 40.87
N CYS A 391 10.09 5.62 42.00
CA CYS A 391 9.27 6.83 42.10
C CYS A 391 10.10 8.11 42.32
N ASP A 392 11.38 8.13 41.92
CA ASP A 392 12.23 9.31 42.17
C ASP A 392 11.63 10.59 41.59
N ARG A 393 11.32 11.57 42.45
CA ARG A 393 10.71 12.85 42.07
C ARG A 393 9.39 12.71 41.30
N THR A 394 8.65 11.62 41.51
CA THR A 394 7.31 11.44 40.94
C THR A 394 6.30 12.31 41.70
N ASN A 395 5.38 12.96 40.98
CA ASN A 395 4.36 13.81 41.58
C ASN A 395 2.98 13.11 41.58
N PHE A 396 2.48 12.71 42.75
CA PHE A 396 1.17 12.09 42.96
C PHE A 396 0.13 13.03 43.61
N LEU A 397 0.37 14.35 43.64
CA LEU A 397 -0.55 15.28 44.29
C LEU A 397 -1.98 15.17 43.71
N GLY A 398 -2.98 15.17 44.60
CA GLY A 398 -4.40 15.06 44.22
C GLY A 398 -4.86 13.67 43.78
N SER A 399 -3.95 12.70 43.68
CA SER A 399 -4.28 11.37 43.18
C SER A 399 -4.92 10.47 44.23
N ASN A 400 -5.84 9.61 43.78
CA ASN A 400 -6.42 8.58 44.62
C ASN A 400 -5.48 7.36 44.70
N LEU A 401 -4.90 7.12 45.88
CA LEU A 401 -3.94 6.04 46.12
C LEU A 401 -4.52 4.90 46.97
N GLN A 402 -5.85 4.80 47.06
CA GLN A 402 -6.50 3.74 47.82
C GLN A 402 -6.06 2.35 47.31
N ASP A 403 -5.70 1.46 48.24
CA ASP A 403 -5.33 0.06 47.96
C ASP A 403 -4.15 -0.12 46.98
N VAL A 404 -3.31 0.90 46.80
CA VAL A 404 -2.12 0.81 45.93
C VAL A 404 -1.02 -0.03 46.61
N ASN A 405 -0.47 -1.00 45.86
CA ASN A 405 0.66 -1.79 46.33
C ASN A 405 2.00 -1.05 46.10
N PHE A 406 2.58 -0.51 47.17
CA PHE A 406 3.90 0.13 47.16
C PHE A 406 5.07 -0.78 47.60
N THR A 407 4.87 -2.10 47.66
CA THR A 407 5.89 -3.04 48.17
C THR A 407 7.19 -2.94 47.38
N GLY A 408 8.31 -2.66 48.04
CA GLY A 408 9.63 -2.59 47.39
C GLY A 408 9.83 -1.38 46.46
N VAL A 409 8.96 -0.38 46.51
CA VAL A 409 9.16 0.88 45.76
C VAL A 409 10.42 1.60 46.23
N THR A 410 11.19 2.11 45.27
CA THR A 410 12.44 2.85 45.51
C THR A 410 12.25 4.35 45.32
N ASN A 411 13.12 5.15 45.97
CA ASN A 411 13.11 6.62 45.91
C ASN A 411 11.78 7.28 46.31
N LYS A 412 11.00 6.61 47.17
CA LYS A 412 9.71 7.13 47.65
C LYS A 412 9.85 8.48 48.37
N ALA A 413 10.95 8.72 49.07
CA ALA A 413 11.17 9.93 49.87
C ALA A 413 11.33 11.22 49.03
N SER A 414 11.60 11.12 47.72
CA SER A 414 11.69 12.28 46.82
C SER A 414 10.40 12.51 46.03
N ALA A 415 9.42 11.62 46.13
CA ALA A 415 8.11 11.79 45.50
C ALA A 415 7.21 12.72 46.32
N LEU A 416 6.23 13.34 45.66
CA LEU A 416 5.19 14.14 46.30
C LEU A 416 3.90 13.31 46.37
N PHE A 417 3.33 13.16 47.56
CA PHE A 417 2.11 12.41 47.84
C PHE A 417 0.96 13.34 48.24
N PRO A 418 -0.32 12.89 48.11
CA PRO A 418 -1.49 13.71 48.46
C PRO A 418 -1.46 14.36 49.85
N ASP A 419 -0.83 13.72 50.83
CA ASP A 419 -0.73 14.21 52.22
C ASP A 419 0.41 15.23 52.45
N ASP A 420 1.22 15.55 51.42
CA ASP A 420 2.33 16.50 51.51
C ASP A 420 1.91 17.98 51.37
N LEU A 421 0.60 18.26 51.23
CA LEU A 421 0.00 19.59 51.05
C LEU A 421 -0.58 20.20 52.34
#